data_AF-A0A8D8GJD2-F1
#
_entry.id   AF-A0A8D8GJD2-F1
#
_cell.length_a   1.000
_cell.length_b   1.000
_cell.length_c   1.000
_cell.angle_alpha   90.00
_cell.angle_beta   90.00
_cell.angle_gamma   90.00
#
_symmetry.space_group_name_H-M   'P 1'
#
loop_
_entity.id
_entity.type
_entity.pdbx_description
1 polymer ?
#
loop_
_entity_poly.entity_id
_entity_poly.type
_entity_poly.pdbx_seq_one_letter_code
_entity_poly.pdbx_strand_id
1 'polypeptide(L)'
;LFSPVTVDDTLTVAHMMMMLLVDALIYLLVALYVEQVAPGEFGIPKKWNFMFTKQFWMSGTSYAGRTNPSEREYLRKNSSCNAEEEPTDKHAGIKILGLSKIYKGSKMAVNDLTLNLYEDQISILLGHNGAGKTTTMSMLTGMFSPTAGTAFVNNHDIRTDIEGVRRSLGLCPQHNVLFNELTVAEHIRFFSRLKGVANGDVPAEIDKYVNLLELTDKANAQSRTLSGGMKRKLAVGMALCG
;
A
#
# COMPACT_ATOMS: atom_id res chain seq x y z
N LEU A 1 -10.47 1.42 47.28
CA LEU A 1 -9.48 1.24 46.19
C LEU A 1 -8.04 1.27 46.69
N PHE A 2 -7.67 2.23 47.54
CA PHE A 2 -6.30 2.40 48.05
C PHE A 2 -6.05 1.81 49.44
N SER A 3 -7.06 1.24 50.10
CA SER A 3 -6.90 0.54 51.37
C SER A 3 -6.61 -0.95 51.16
N PRO A 4 -5.66 -1.54 51.91
CA PRO A 4 -5.44 -2.98 51.91
C PRO A 4 -6.63 -3.71 52.55
N VAL A 5 -6.88 -4.95 52.12
CA VAL A 5 -8.01 -5.77 52.59
C VAL A 5 -7.68 -6.51 53.90
N THR A 6 -6.39 -6.71 54.16
CA THR A 6 -5.82 -7.43 55.31
C THR A 6 -4.69 -6.59 55.91
N VAL A 7 -4.53 -6.65 57.23
CA VAL A 7 -3.58 -5.79 57.98
C VAL A 7 -2.12 -6.16 57.68
N ASP A 8 -1.89 -7.38 57.16
CA ASP A 8 -0.58 -7.92 56.81
C ASP A 8 -0.25 -7.85 55.30
N ASP A 9 -1.19 -7.45 54.43
CA ASP A 9 -0.94 -7.35 52.98
C ASP A 9 -0.82 -5.90 52.50
N THR A 10 0.24 -5.62 51.76
CA THR A 10 0.46 -4.32 51.09
C THR A 10 -0.26 -4.19 49.75
N LEU A 11 -0.96 -5.25 49.31
CA LEU A 11 -1.51 -5.37 47.96
C LEU A 11 -2.93 -4.78 47.92
N THR A 12 -3.05 -3.57 47.37
CA THR A 12 -4.34 -2.87 47.26
C THR A 12 -4.98 -3.08 45.89
N VAL A 13 -6.29 -2.89 45.78
CA VAL A 13 -7.03 -2.95 44.50
C VAL A 13 -6.45 -1.98 43.47
N ALA A 14 -5.96 -0.82 43.90
CA ALA A 14 -5.26 0.12 43.04
C ALA A 14 -3.96 -0.45 42.44
N HIS A 15 -3.19 -1.24 43.20
CA HIS A 15 -2.01 -1.93 42.67
C HIS A 15 -2.39 -2.97 41.61
N MET A 16 -3.46 -3.73 41.83
CA MET A 16 -3.96 -4.69 40.82
C MET A 16 -4.41 -3.99 39.52
N MET A 17 -5.12 -2.85 39.64
CA MET A 17 -5.52 -2.06 38.47
C MET A 17 -4.33 -1.46 37.74
N MET A 18 -3.31 -0.99 38.46
CA MET A 18 -2.08 -0.48 37.87
C MET A 18 -1.28 -1.59 37.16
N MET A 19 -1.15 -2.78 37.77
CA MET A 19 -0.51 -3.93 37.12
C MET A 19 -1.25 -4.31 35.83
N LEU A 20 -2.58 -4.35 35.85
CA LEU A 20 -3.38 -4.68 34.66
C LEU A 20 -3.26 -3.62 33.55
N LEU A 21 -3.16 -2.33 33.89
CA LEU A 21 -2.91 -1.27 32.92
C LEU A 21 -1.50 -1.36 32.32
N VAL A 22 -0.50 -1.67 33.14
CA VAL A 22 0.88 -1.89 32.69
C VAL A 22 0.94 -3.09 31.75
N ASP A 23 0.31 -4.21 32.10
CA ASP A 23 0.25 -5.40 31.26
C ASP A 23 -0.46 -5.10 29.93
N ALA A 24 -1.59 -4.39 29.95
CA ALA A 24 -2.29 -3.98 28.73
C ALA A 24 -1.40 -3.12 27.81
N LEU A 25 -0.62 -2.21 28.38
CA LEU A 25 0.32 -1.38 27.63
C LEU A 25 1.48 -2.19 27.07
N ILE A 26 2.03 -3.13 27.85
CA ILE A 26 3.08 -4.05 27.38
C ILE A 26 2.55 -4.91 26.23
N TYR A 27 1.36 -5.51 26.36
CA TYR A 27 0.75 -6.31 25.30
C TYR A 27 0.45 -5.48 24.06
N LEU A 28 0.01 -4.23 24.20
CA LEU A 28 -0.19 -3.33 23.07
C LEU A 28 1.14 -3.04 22.34
N LEU A 29 2.21 -2.76 23.07
CA LEU A 29 3.53 -2.53 22.47
C LEU A 29 4.08 -3.78 21.78
N VAL A 30 3.92 -4.95 22.39
CA VAL A 30 4.30 -6.24 21.79
C VAL A 30 3.48 -6.51 20.53
N ALA A 31 2.17 -6.26 20.55
CA ALA A 31 1.30 -6.43 19.39
C ALA A 31 1.74 -5.53 18.23
N LEU A 32 1.97 -4.24 18.50
CA LEU A 32 2.47 -3.29 17.50
C LEU A 32 3.84 -3.69 16.94
N TYR A 33 4.74 -4.22 17.77
CA TYR A 33 6.04 -4.72 17.30
C TYR A 33 5.90 -5.96 16.41
N VAL A 34 5.12 -6.94 16.83
CA VAL A 34 4.92 -8.20 16.08
C VAL A 34 4.25 -7.91 14.74
N GLU A 35 3.27 -7.01 14.68
CA GLU A 35 2.60 -6.64 13.42
C GLU A 35 3.59 -6.04 12.40
N GLN A 36 4.58 -5.27 12.84
CA GLN A 36 5.59 -4.68 11.96
C GLN A 36 6.63 -5.70 11.47
N VAL A 37 7.02 -6.66 12.32
CA VAL A 37 8.04 -7.67 11.99
C VAL A 37 7.45 -8.85 11.22
N ALA A 38 6.21 -9.23 11.53
CA ALA A 38 5.50 -10.37 10.97
C ALA A 38 4.04 -9.98 10.62
N PRO A 39 3.81 -9.22 9.55
CA PRO A 39 2.49 -8.70 9.18
C PRO A 39 1.51 -9.77 8.66
N GLY A 40 1.84 -11.06 8.77
CA GLY A 40 1.00 -12.17 8.33
C GLY A 40 1.06 -12.39 6.82
N GLU A 41 -0.11 -12.49 6.17
CA GLU A 41 -0.21 -12.80 4.74
C GLU A 41 0.02 -11.59 3.83
N PHE A 42 -0.21 -10.38 4.34
CA PHE A 42 -0.15 -9.13 3.57
C PHE A 42 0.86 -8.16 4.17
N GLY A 43 1.49 -7.36 3.32
CA GLY A 43 2.48 -6.37 3.71
C GLY A 43 3.92 -6.85 3.58
N ILE A 44 4.84 -5.94 3.85
CA ILE A 44 6.28 -6.16 3.71
C ILE A 44 6.88 -6.20 5.12
N PRO A 45 7.45 -7.34 5.55
CA PRO A 45 8.00 -7.47 6.89
C PRO A 45 9.21 -6.54 7.06
N LYS A 46 9.24 -5.79 8.17
CA LYS A 46 10.43 -5.05 8.58
C LYS A 46 11.43 -6.00 9.24
N LYS A 47 12.71 -5.64 9.23
CA LYS A 47 13.76 -6.40 9.94
C LYS A 47 13.49 -6.35 11.45
N TRP A 48 13.78 -7.41 12.18
CA TRP A 48 13.57 -7.48 13.64
C TRP A 48 14.25 -6.32 14.39
N ASN A 49 15.40 -5.86 13.93
CA ASN A 49 16.15 -4.76 14.53
C ASN A 49 15.72 -3.37 14.04
N PHE A 50 14.56 -3.23 13.39
CA PHE A 50 14.17 -1.97 12.75
C PHE A 50 14.12 -0.79 13.72
N MET A 51 13.73 -1.01 14.98
CA MET A 51 13.70 0.02 16.03
C MET A 51 15.09 0.58 16.39
N PHE A 52 16.16 -0.14 16.09
CA PHE A 52 17.53 0.30 16.37
C PHE A 52 18.23 0.85 15.12
N THR A 53 17.60 0.79 13.96
CA THR A 53 18.16 1.35 12.73
C THR A 53 17.97 2.85 12.68
N LYS A 54 19.04 3.55 12.27
CA LYS A 54 19.05 4.98 11.93
C LYS A 54 17.91 5.38 10.97
N GLN A 55 17.52 4.48 10.06
CA GLN A 55 16.46 4.69 9.08
C GLN A 55 15.05 4.81 9.70
N PHE A 56 14.80 4.19 10.86
CA PHE A 56 13.52 4.34 11.56
C PHE A 56 13.39 5.72 12.23
N TRP A 57 14.46 6.18 12.88
CA TRP A 57 14.49 7.46 13.60
C TRP A 57 14.72 8.66 12.69
N MET A 58 15.42 8.48 11.56
CA MET A 58 15.64 9.49 10.55
C MET A 58 14.78 9.20 9.32
N SER A 59 13.46 9.16 9.53
CA SER A 59 12.49 9.09 8.44
C SER A 59 12.46 10.47 7.76
N GLY A 60 13.19 10.61 6.66
CA GLY A 60 13.30 11.88 5.94
C GLY A 60 14.39 11.95 4.88
N THR A 61 15.27 10.96 4.78
CA THR A 61 16.21 10.92 3.65
C THR A 61 15.50 10.32 2.46
N SER A 62 14.84 11.18 1.68
CA SER A 62 14.36 10.88 0.33
C SER A 62 15.43 10.09 -0.41
N TYR A 63 15.08 8.92 -0.92
CA TYR A 63 15.84 8.23 -1.96
C TYR A 63 15.72 9.04 -3.27
N ALA A 64 16.24 10.27 -3.24
CA ALA A 64 16.27 11.16 -4.37
C ALA A 64 17.31 10.67 -5.37
N GLY A 65 16.85 10.06 -6.47
CA GLY A 65 17.47 10.19 -7.78
C GLY A 65 18.90 9.67 -7.96
N ARG A 66 19.38 8.73 -7.14
CA ARG A 66 20.59 7.96 -7.49
C ARG A 66 20.15 6.72 -8.24
N THR A 67 20.54 6.63 -9.52
CA THR A 67 20.60 5.35 -10.23
C THR A 67 21.39 4.39 -9.34
N ASN A 68 20.71 3.42 -8.76
CA ASN A 68 21.36 2.51 -7.83
C ASN A 68 22.42 1.75 -8.62
N PRO A 69 23.65 1.57 -8.10
CA PRO A 69 24.68 0.75 -8.76
C PRO A 69 24.13 -0.63 -9.17
N SER A 70 23.20 -1.17 -8.38
CA SER A 70 22.48 -2.42 -8.65
C SER A 70 21.57 -2.40 -9.88
N GLU A 71 20.97 -1.26 -10.25
CA GLU A 71 20.14 -1.12 -11.45
C GLU A 71 21.01 -1.22 -12.71
N ARG A 72 22.12 -0.47 -12.75
CA ARG A 72 23.08 -0.50 -13.87
C ARG A 72 23.76 -1.86 -14.01
N GLU A 73 24.13 -2.47 -12.89
CA GLU A 73 24.78 -3.79 -12.90
C GLU A 73 23.82 -4.90 -13.36
N TYR A 74 22.56 -4.85 -12.94
CA TYR A 74 21.54 -5.82 -13.34
C TYR A 74 21.18 -5.68 -14.83
N LEU A 75 20.94 -4.46 -15.33
CA LEU A 75 20.66 -4.21 -16.76
C LEU A 75 21.84 -4.60 -17.66
N ARG A 76 23.08 -4.37 -17.20
CA ARG A 76 24.30 -4.77 -17.91
C ARG A 76 24.47 -6.30 -17.97
N LYS A 77 24.00 -7.02 -16.95
CA LYS A 77 24.11 -8.48 -16.86
C LYS A 77 22.99 -9.21 -17.61
N ASN A 78 21.80 -8.60 -17.65
CA ASN A 78 20.59 -9.17 -18.24
C ASN A 78 20.13 -8.43 -19.51
N SER A 79 21.08 -8.01 -20.36
CA SER A 79 20.77 -7.51 -21.70
C SER A 79 20.12 -8.62 -22.53
N SER A 80 18.80 -8.74 -22.38
CA SER A 80 18.00 -9.80 -22.99
C SER A 80 17.59 -9.41 -24.42
N CYS A 81 17.37 -10.44 -25.22
CA CYS A 81 17.11 -10.39 -26.66
C CYS A 81 15.71 -9.84 -27.06
N ASN A 82 14.88 -9.42 -26.10
CA ASN A 82 13.53 -8.88 -26.32
C ASN A 82 13.33 -7.47 -25.75
N ALA A 83 14.41 -6.70 -25.58
CA ALA A 83 14.32 -5.34 -25.09
C ALA A 83 13.80 -4.40 -26.19
N GLU A 84 12.63 -3.79 -25.96
CA GLU A 84 12.20 -2.63 -26.74
C GLU A 84 13.12 -1.44 -26.42
N GLU A 85 13.35 -0.58 -27.42
CA GLU A 85 14.20 0.59 -27.25
C GLU A 85 13.53 1.59 -26.29
N GLU A 86 14.29 2.07 -25.30
CA GLU A 86 13.75 3.00 -24.31
C GLU A 86 13.44 4.37 -24.98
N PRO A 87 12.20 4.88 -24.87
CA PRO A 87 11.87 6.21 -25.37
C PRO A 87 12.70 7.27 -24.64
N THR A 88 13.48 8.04 -25.41
CA THR A 88 14.45 9.00 -24.88
C THR A 88 13.80 10.24 -24.22
N ASP A 89 12.54 10.50 -24.52
CA ASP A 89 11.81 11.71 -24.12
C ASP A 89 10.77 11.48 -23.01
N LYS A 90 10.75 10.29 -22.39
CA LYS A 90 9.72 9.95 -21.40
C LYS A 90 10.29 9.59 -20.03
N HIS A 91 9.62 10.09 -18.99
CA HIS A 91 9.93 9.72 -17.62
C HIS A 91 9.28 8.38 -17.27
N ALA A 92 10.07 7.43 -16.75
CA ALA A 92 9.57 6.16 -16.26
C ALA A 92 9.01 6.32 -14.84
N GLY A 93 7.68 6.42 -14.72
CA GLY A 93 7.00 6.51 -13.44
C GLY A 93 7.08 5.21 -12.62
N ILE A 94 7.11 4.05 -13.28
CA ILE A 94 7.32 2.75 -12.64
C ILE A 94 8.45 2.00 -13.34
N LYS A 95 9.46 1.58 -12.58
CA LYS A 95 10.57 0.76 -13.07
C LYS A 95 10.58 -0.58 -12.36
N ILE A 96 10.54 -1.67 -13.10
CA ILE A 96 10.54 -3.04 -12.56
C ILE A 96 11.85 -3.70 -12.96
N LEU A 97 12.58 -4.26 -11.99
CA LEU A 97 13.91 -4.86 -12.21
C LEU A 97 13.96 -6.27 -11.63
N GLY A 98 13.98 -7.28 -12.49
CA GLY A 98 14.13 -8.69 -12.12
C GLY A 98 13.09 -9.20 -11.12
N LEU A 99 11.89 -8.63 -11.15
CA LEU A 99 10.87 -8.86 -10.14
C LEU A 99 10.40 -10.31 -10.20
N SER A 100 10.56 -11.01 -9.09
CA SER A 100 10.29 -12.45 -9.01
C SER A 100 9.50 -12.80 -7.75
N LYS A 101 8.57 -13.75 -7.88
CA LYS A 101 7.76 -14.27 -6.77
C LYS A 101 7.69 -15.78 -6.79
N ILE A 102 8.10 -16.39 -5.70
CA ILE A 102 7.95 -17.82 -5.43
C ILE A 102 7.08 -17.96 -4.19
N TYR A 103 5.98 -18.71 -4.30
CA TYR A 103 5.11 -19.04 -3.17
C TYR A 103 5.59 -20.30 -2.45
N LYS A 104 5.09 -20.52 -1.24
CA LYS A 104 5.34 -21.76 -0.47
C LYS A 104 4.98 -22.97 -1.35
N GLY A 105 5.85 -23.99 -1.34
CA GLY A 105 5.76 -25.13 -2.27
C GLY A 105 6.45 -24.91 -3.63
N SER A 106 7.39 -23.96 -3.71
CA SER A 106 8.25 -23.73 -4.88
C SER A 106 7.51 -23.37 -6.19
N LYS A 107 6.27 -22.89 -6.09
CA LYS A 107 5.51 -22.43 -7.24
C LYS A 107 5.97 -21.02 -7.63
N MET A 108 6.67 -20.94 -8.75
CA MET A 108 7.07 -19.68 -9.37
C MET A 108 5.86 -19.00 -10.02
N ALA A 109 5.52 -17.82 -9.55
CA ALA A 109 4.37 -17.04 -10.04
C ALA A 109 4.78 -15.88 -10.95
N VAL A 110 5.97 -15.31 -10.72
CA VAL A 110 6.60 -14.29 -11.57
C VAL A 110 8.08 -14.61 -11.61
N ASN A 111 8.67 -14.61 -12.80
CA ASN A 111 10.07 -14.95 -13.03
C ASN A 111 10.78 -13.81 -13.76
N ASP A 112 11.65 -13.10 -13.06
CA ASP A 112 12.60 -12.13 -13.62
C ASP A 112 11.96 -11.03 -14.49
N LEU A 113 10.79 -10.52 -14.08
CA LEU A 113 10.09 -9.48 -14.84
C LEU A 113 10.86 -8.16 -14.77
N THR A 114 11.27 -7.65 -15.93
CA THR A 114 11.90 -6.34 -16.08
C THR A 114 11.11 -5.51 -17.09
N LEU A 115 10.62 -4.35 -16.67
CA LEU A 115 9.72 -3.51 -17.46
C LEU A 115 9.72 -2.08 -16.92
N ASN A 116 9.72 -1.11 -17.82
CA ASN A 116 9.50 0.30 -17.49
C ASN A 116 8.12 0.74 -17.97
N LEU A 117 7.36 1.42 -17.10
CA LEU A 117 6.10 2.07 -17.41
C LEU A 117 6.30 3.56 -17.37
N TYR A 118 5.93 4.23 -18.45
CA TYR A 118 6.17 5.66 -18.64
C TYR A 118 4.96 6.49 -18.24
N GLU A 119 5.22 7.72 -17.82
CA GLU A 119 4.19 8.71 -17.56
C GLU A 119 3.40 9.05 -18.83
N ASP A 120 2.16 9.51 -18.64
CA ASP A 120 1.22 9.87 -19.72
C ASP A 120 0.95 8.75 -20.73
N GLN A 121 1.06 7.49 -20.30
CA GLN A 121 0.74 6.32 -21.11
C GLN A 121 -0.21 5.37 -20.40
N ILE A 122 -1.06 4.71 -21.19
CA ILE A 122 -1.87 3.59 -20.73
C ILE A 122 -1.12 2.31 -21.05
N SER A 123 -0.58 1.67 -20.02
CA SER A 123 0.08 0.36 -20.13
C SER A 123 -0.89 -0.77 -19.80
N ILE A 124 -0.87 -1.82 -20.60
CA ILE A 124 -1.77 -2.98 -20.44
C ILE A 124 -0.91 -4.24 -20.24
N LEU A 125 -1.05 -4.87 -19.07
CA LEU A 125 -0.43 -6.17 -18.80
C LEU A 125 -1.38 -7.30 -19.19
N LEU A 126 -1.16 -7.90 -20.35
CA LEU A 126 -1.97 -8.99 -20.90
C LEU A 126 -1.30 -10.36 -20.68
N GLY A 127 -2.11 -11.40 -20.48
CA GLY A 127 -1.64 -12.78 -20.35
C GLY A 127 -2.77 -13.71 -19.90
N HIS A 128 -2.57 -15.02 -20.00
CA HIS A 128 -3.56 -16.01 -19.56
C HIS A 128 -3.78 -16.00 -18.04
N ASN A 129 -4.84 -16.66 -17.56
CA ASN A 129 -5.06 -16.84 -16.12
C ASN A 129 -3.91 -17.64 -15.51
N GLY A 130 -3.38 -17.17 -14.38
CA GLY A 130 -2.21 -17.78 -13.75
C GLY A 130 -0.85 -17.30 -14.28
N ALA A 131 -0.80 -16.43 -15.30
CA ALA A 131 0.46 -15.86 -15.82
C ALA A 131 1.20 -14.90 -14.85
N GLY A 132 0.68 -14.66 -13.64
CA GLY A 132 1.33 -13.79 -12.66
C GLY A 132 0.92 -12.30 -12.70
N LYS A 133 -0.08 -11.91 -13.49
CA LYS A 133 -0.55 -10.50 -13.59
C LYS A 133 -0.97 -9.90 -12.25
N THR A 134 -1.90 -10.57 -11.56
CA THR A 134 -2.38 -10.14 -10.24
C THR A 134 -1.25 -10.15 -9.24
N THR A 135 -0.39 -11.17 -9.27
CA THR A 135 0.80 -11.28 -8.41
C THR A 135 1.76 -10.10 -8.61
N THR A 136 1.97 -9.70 -9.86
CA THR A 136 2.81 -8.54 -10.21
C THR A 136 2.21 -7.26 -9.63
N MET A 137 0.91 -7.00 -9.85
CA MET A 137 0.25 -5.82 -9.28
C MET A 137 0.23 -5.82 -7.75
N SER A 138 0.06 -6.98 -7.12
CA SER A 138 0.14 -7.09 -5.65
C SER A 138 1.55 -6.82 -5.12
N MET A 139 2.60 -7.12 -5.87
CA MET A 139 3.97 -6.76 -5.49
C MET A 139 4.25 -5.27 -5.65
N LEU A 140 3.82 -4.68 -6.77
CA LEU A 140 3.99 -3.23 -7.01
C LEU A 140 3.28 -2.36 -5.96
N THR A 141 2.14 -2.82 -5.46
CA THR A 141 1.36 -2.13 -4.42
C THR A 141 1.81 -2.47 -2.99
N GLY A 142 2.82 -3.33 -2.84
CA GLY A 142 3.34 -3.79 -1.55
C GLY A 142 2.34 -4.60 -0.72
N MET A 143 1.35 -5.23 -1.35
CA MET A 143 0.50 -6.24 -0.71
C MET A 143 1.28 -7.53 -0.46
N PHE A 144 2.20 -7.89 -1.37
CA PHE A 144 3.14 -8.99 -1.18
C PHE A 144 4.57 -8.53 -1.39
N SER A 145 5.49 -8.93 -0.51
CA SER A 145 6.92 -8.73 -0.75
C SER A 145 7.40 -9.58 -1.94
N PRO A 146 8.24 -9.04 -2.83
CA PRO A 146 8.94 -9.85 -3.83
C PRO A 146 9.89 -10.86 -3.18
N THR A 147 10.13 -11.99 -3.84
CA THR A 147 11.14 -12.99 -3.44
C THR A 147 12.52 -12.57 -3.91
N ALA A 148 12.61 -12.01 -5.12
CA ALA A 148 13.83 -11.41 -5.68
C ALA A 148 13.46 -10.22 -6.58
N GLY A 149 14.47 -9.41 -6.91
CA GLY A 149 14.28 -8.17 -7.66
C GLY A 149 13.72 -7.02 -6.82
N THR A 150 13.37 -5.94 -7.50
CA THR A 150 12.71 -4.77 -6.90
C THR A 150 11.88 -4.01 -7.95
N ALA A 151 11.09 -3.04 -7.49
CA ALA A 151 10.45 -2.06 -8.34
C ALA A 151 10.52 -0.67 -7.70
N PHE A 152 10.56 0.36 -8.53
CA PHE A 152 10.53 1.75 -8.14
C PHE A 152 9.25 2.40 -8.67
N VAL A 153 8.52 3.11 -7.82
CA VAL A 153 7.36 3.92 -8.20
C VAL A 153 7.67 5.36 -7.81
N ASN A 154 7.78 6.26 -8.78
CA ASN A 154 8.18 7.66 -8.57
C ASN A 154 9.45 7.79 -7.70
N ASN A 155 10.46 6.96 -7.98
CA ASN A 155 11.73 6.85 -7.24
C ASN A 155 11.64 6.24 -5.82
N HIS A 156 10.47 5.78 -5.38
CA HIS A 156 10.31 5.04 -4.13
C HIS A 156 10.45 3.52 -4.37
N ASP A 157 11.35 2.86 -3.65
CA ASP A 157 11.56 1.40 -3.75
C ASP A 157 10.47 0.66 -2.96
N ILE A 158 9.78 -0.29 -3.60
CA ILE A 158 8.70 -1.09 -2.98
C ILE A 158 9.15 -1.89 -1.76
N ARG A 159 10.44 -2.16 -1.57
CA ARG A 159 10.99 -2.94 -0.44
C ARG A 159 11.39 -2.07 0.74
N THR A 160 11.84 -0.84 0.50
CA THR A 160 12.40 0.02 1.54
C THR A 160 11.54 1.23 1.88
N ASP A 161 10.76 1.73 0.93
CA ASP A 161 9.92 2.93 1.08
C ASP A 161 8.51 2.71 0.50
N ILE A 162 7.80 1.73 1.06
CA ILE A 162 6.45 1.42 0.61
C ILE A 162 5.44 2.54 0.91
N GLU A 163 5.70 3.36 1.93
CA GLU A 163 4.83 4.49 2.26
C GLU A 163 4.85 5.55 1.17
N GLY A 164 6.04 5.89 0.64
CA GLY A 164 6.17 6.75 -0.54
C GLY A 164 5.43 6.20 -1.74
N VAL A 165 5.62 4.90 -2.05
CA VAL A 165 4.91 4.21 -3.14
C VAL A 165 3.38 4.31 -2.99
N ARG A 166 2.85 4.05 -1.79
CA ARG A 166 1.40 4.06 -1.54
C ARG A 166 0.78 5.45 -1.60
N ARG A 167 1.55 6.51 -1.35
CA ARG A 167 1.10 7.89 -1.52
C ARG A 167 1.04 8.31 -2.99
N SER A 168 1.89 7.73 -3.83
CA SER A 168 1.96 8.05 -5.26
C SER A 168 1.17 7.11 -6.17
N LEU A 169 0.55 6.05 -5.64
CA LEU A 169 -0.10 5.01 -6.44
C LEU A 169 -1.53 4.72 -5.98
N GLY A 170 -2.49 4.82 -6.90
CA GLY A 170 -3.86 4.37 -6.71
C GLY A 170 -4.07 2.93 -7.19
N LEU A 171 -4.72 2.09 -6.38
CA LEU A 171 -5.11 0.72 -6.76
C LEU A 171 -6.63 0.58 -6.79
N CYS A 172 -7.16 0.08 -7.91
CA CYS A 172 -8.54 -0.39 -8.00
C CYS A 172 -8.56 -1.93 -8.06
N PRO A 173 -8.89 -2.64 -6.97
CA PRO A 173 -8.97 -4.10 -6.97
C PRO A 173 -9.99 -4.66 -7.96
N GLN A 174 -9.96 -5.98 -8.21
CA GLN A 174 -10.95 -6.63 -9.08
C GLN A 174 -12.35 -6.62 -8.46
N HIS A 175 -12.45 -6.84 -7.15
CA HIS A 175 -13.71 -6.74 -6.41
C HIS A 175 -13.93 -5.32 -5.90
N ASN A 176 -15.18 -4.87 -5.87
CA ASN A 176 -15.52 -3.53 -5.40
C ASN A 176 -15.51 -3.51 -3.87
N VAL A 177 -14.58 -2.76 -3.28
CA VAL A 177 -14.46 -2.58 -1.82
C VAL A 177 -15.33 -1.39 -1.39
N LEU A 178 -16.65 -1.56 -1.44
CA LEU A 178 -17.63 -0.51 -1.13
C LEU A 178 -18.33 -0.79 0.20
N PHE A 179 -18.61 0.26 0.96
CA PHE A 179 -19.44 0.21 2.16
C PHE A 179 -20.90 0.39 1.77
N ASN A 180 -21.75 -0.60 2.05
CA ASN A 180 -23.12 -0.65 1.54
C ASN A 180 -23.98 0.53 2.02
N GLU A 181 -23.67 1.06 3.20
CA GLU A 181 -24.41 2.08 3.92
C GLU A 181 -24.01 3.50 3.50
N LEU A 182 -22.78 3.69 3.03
CA LEU A 182 -22.27 5.00 2.61
C LEU A 182 -22.77 5.39 1.22
N THR A 183 -23.03 6.68 1.05
CA THR A 183 -23.37 7.30 -0.23
C THR A 183 -22.15 7.48 -1.13
N VAL A 184 -22.36 7.75 -2.43
CA VAL A 184 -21.26 8.02 -3.38
C VAL A 184 -20.38 9.18 -2.89
N ALA A 185 -21.00 10.30 -2.49
CA ALA A 185 -20.29 11.46 -1.98
C ALA A 185 -19.51 11.15 -0.68
N GLU A 186 -20.09 10.36 0.23
CA GLU A 186 -19.41 9.94 1.46
C GLU A 186 -18.21 9.03 1.20
N HIS A 187 -18.28 8.14 0.20
CA HIS A 187 -17.13 7.34 -0.19
C HIS A 187 -15.97 8.21 -0.68
N ILE A 188 -16.24 9.13 -1.60
CA ILE A 188 -15.21 10.02 -2.14
C ILE A 188 -14.64 10.87 -0.99
N ARG A 189 -15.51 11.45 -0.15
CA ARG A 189 -15.09 12.17 1.06
C ARG A 189 -14.17 11.34 1.94
N PHE A 190 -14.54 10.10 2.25
CA PHE A 190 -13.79 9.22 3.12
C PHE A 190 -12.40 8.94 2.56
N PHE A 191 -12.30 8.53 1.28
CA PHE A 191 -11.02 8.19 0.66
C PHE A 191 -10.14 9.41 0.38
N SER A 192 -10.70 10.56 0.00
CA SER A 192 -9.95 11.82 -0.14
C SER A 192 -9.37 12.27 1.21
N ARG A 193 -10.15 12.19 2.30
CA ARG A 193 -9.66 12.50 3.65
C ARG A 193 -8.58 11.53 4.10
N LEU A 194 -8.74 10.24 3.81
CA LEU A 194 -7.75 9.21 4.13
C LEU A 194 -6.42 9.44 3.40
N LYS A 195 -6.47 9.96 2.17
CA LYS A 195 -5.29 10.29 1.35
C LYS A 195 -4.66 11.66 1.68
N GLY A 196 -5.28 12.45 2.55
CA GLY A 196 -4.70 13.67 3.10
C GLY A 196 -5.26 14.99 2.55
N VAL A 197 -6.34 14.97 1.77
CA VAL A 197 -7.00 16.19 1.27
C VAL A 197 -7.50 17.05 2.43
N ALA A 198 -7.17 18.35 2.38
CA ALA A 198 -7.57 19.31 3.41
C ALA A 198 -9.10 19.44 3.47
N ASN A 199 -9.66 19.66 4.66
CA ASN A 199 -11.11 19.71 4.86
C ASN A 199 -11.81 20.76 3.97
N GLY A 200 -11.12 21.86 3.66
CA GLY A 200 -11.66 22.93 2.81
C GLY A 200 -11.81 22.51 1.34
N ASP A 201 -10.95 21.61 0.85
CA ASP A 201 -10.90 21.22 -0.56
C ASP A 201 -11.77 19.99 -0.87
N VAL A 202 -12.16 19.25 0.16
CA VAL A 202 -13.00 18.05 0.03
C VAL A 202 -14.30 18.26 -0.74
N PRO A 203 -15.09 19.34 -0.54
CA PRO A 203 -16.30 19.56 -1.32
C PRO A 203 -16.02 19.67 -2.82
N ALA A 204 -14.98 20.41 -3.21
CA ALA A 204 -14.58 20.56 -4.61
C ALA A 204 -14.10 19.22 -5.21
N GLU A 205 -13.40 18.42 -4.41
CA GLU A 205 -12.96 17.08 -4.79
C GLU A 205 -14.16 16.13 -5.00
N ILE A 206 -15.17 16.17 -4.13
CA ILE A 206 -16.40 15.39 -4.29
C ILE A 206 -17.08 15.77 -5.61
N ASP A 207 -17.31 17.06 -5.85
CA ASP A 207 -17.99 17.53 -7.06
C ASP A 207 -17.22 17.12 -8.33
N LYS A 208 -15.89 17.29 -8.32
CA LYS A 208 -15.00 16.87 -9.42
C LYS A 208 -15.16 15.39 -9.76
N TYR A 209 -15.04 14.49 -8.78
CA TYR A 209 -15.09 13.06 -9.05
C TYR A 209 -16.51 12.54 -9.30
N VAL A 210 -17.53 13.10 -8.64
CA VAL A 210 -18.93 12.76 -8.94
C VAL A 210 -19.28 13.09 -10.39
N ASN A 211 -18.84 14.24 -10.89
CA ASN A 211 -19.04 14.64 -12.29
C ASN A 211 -18.21 13.79 -13.25
N LEU A 212 -16.92 13.56 -12.96
CA LEU A 212 -16.03 12.72 -13.79
C LEU A 212 -16.55 11.28 -13.95
N LEU A 213 -17.21 10.74 -12.92
CA LEU A 213 -17.77 9.40 -12.93
C LEU A 213 -19.21 9.33 -13.48
N GLU A 214 -19.80 10.49 -13.84
CA GLU A 214 -21.20 10.61 -14.26
C GLU A 214 -22.18 10.02 -13.22
N LEU A 215 -21.94 10.34 -11.94
CA LEU A 215 -22.75 9.86 -10.80
C LEU A 215 -23.49 11.00 -10.09
N THR A 216 -23.63 12.17 -10.71
CA THR A 216 -24.25 13.37 -10.13
C THR A 216 -25.66 13.10 -9.58
N ASP A 217 -26.50 12.41 -10.34
CA ASP A 217 -27.87 12.04 -9.93
C ASP A 217 -27.91 11.01 -8.79
N LYS A 218 -26.78 10.36 -8.50
CA LYS A 218 -26.61 9.32 -7.48
C LYS A 218 -25.61 9.72 -6.41
N ALA A 219 -25.19 10.98 -6.34
CA ALA A 219 -24.22 11.48 -5.35
C ALA A 219 -24.64 11.13 -3.91
N ASN A 220 -25.94 11.27 -3.62
CA ASN A 220 -26.54 10.99 -2.31
C ASN A 220 -27.16 9.59 -2.20
N ALA A 221 -27.00 8.72 -3.20
CA ALA A 221 -27.52 7.36 -3.15
C ALA A 221 -26.52 6.43 -2.45
N GLN A 222 -27.03 5.54 -1.60
CA GLN A 222 -26.22 4.51 -0.93
C GLN A 222 -25.63 3.53 -1.94
N SER A 223 -24.39 3.12 -1.72
CA SER A 223 -23.66 2.25 -2.68
C SER A 223 -24.39 0.94 -2.95
N ARG A 224 -25.13 0.37 -1.98
CA ARG A 224 -25.92 -0.85 -2.16
C ARG A 224 -26.97 -0.75 -3.28
N THR A 225 -27.50 0.45 -3.50
CA THR A 225 -28.55 0.74 -4.50
C THR A 225 -28.02 0.95 -5.91
N LEU A 226 -26.70 1.05 -6.07
CA LEU A 226 -26.04 1.26 -7.34
C LEU A 226 -26.01 -0.03 -8.17
N SER A 227 -26.07 0.11 -9.50
CA SER A 227 -25.82 -0.99 -10.42
C SER A 227 -24.36 -1.47 -10.33
N GLY A 228 -24.07 -2.68 -10.81
CA GLY A 228 -22.70 -3.22 -10.81
C GLY A 228 -21.70 -2.32 -11.56
N GLY A 229 -22.12 -1.72 -12.68
CA GLY A 229 -21.31 -0.76 -13.43
C GLY A 229 -21.06 0.54 -12.66
N MET A 230 -22.08 1.10 -11.99
CA MET A 230 -21.93 2.28 -11.15
C MET A 230 -21.01 2.02 -9.95
N LYS A 231 -21.12 0.85 -9.32
CA LYS A 231 -20.19 0.40 -8.27
C LYS A 231 -18.75 0.34 -8.79
N ARG A 232 -18.55 -0.11 -10.02
CA ARG A 232 -17.22 -0.16 -10.65
C ARG A 232 -16.68 1.24 -10.93
N LYS A 233 -17.50 2.15 -11.45
CA LYS A 233 -17.12 3.57 -11.63
C LYS A 233 -16.69 4.18 -10.30
N LEU A 234 -17.49 4.00 -9.24
CA LEU A 234 -17.16 4.47 -7.90
C LEU A 234 -15.82 3.89 -7.40
N ALA A 235 -15.58 2.59 -7.57
CA ALA A 235 -14.32 1.96 -7.17
C ALA A 235 -13.09 2.57 -7.86
N VAL A 236 -13.20 2.87 -9.16
CA VAL A 236 -12.16 3.59 -9.90
C VAL A 236 -12.00 5.02 -9.37
N GLY A 237 -13.10 5.71 -9.10
CA GLY A 237 -13.11 7.03 -8.48
C GLY A 237 -12.35 7.09 -7.15
N MET A 238 -12.58 6.13 -6.27
CA MET A 238 -11.86 6.04 -4.98
C MET A 238 -10.36 5.82 -5.17
N ALA A 239 -9.95 5.07 -6.18
CA ALA A 239 -8.55 4.87 -6.51
C ALA A 239 -7.89 6.16 -7.01
N LEU A 240 -8.62 7.01 -7.73
CA LEU A 240 -8.13 8.23 -8.37
C LEU A 240 -8.28 9.51 -7.54
N CYS A 241 -9.22 9.58 -6.59
CA CYS A 241 -9.41 10.76 -5.73
C CYS A 241 -8.29 10.90 -4.70
N GLY A 242 -8.08 12.12 -4.19
CA GLY A 242 -7.06 12.39 -3.17
C GLY A 242 -5.79 13.02 -3.72
#